data_AF-A0A2E9QXE5-F1
#
_entry.id   AF-A0A2E9QXE5-F1
#
_cell.length_a   1.000
_cell.length_b   1.000
_cell.length_c   1.000
_cell.angle_alpha   90.00
_cell.angle_beta   90.00
_cell.angle_gamma   90.00
#
_symmetry.space_group_name_H-M   'P 1'
#
loop_
_entity.id
_entity.type
_entity.pdbx_description
1 polymer ?
#
loop_
_entity_poly.entity_id
_entity_poly.type
_entity_poly.pdbx_seq_one_letter_code
_entity_poly.pdbx_strand_id
1 'polypeptide(L)'
;MRHVFWIVCVLCFSMSSFIACGSGPDQETTQEKTTNNDGGTSDNEVKEQANADTAGGNDASTNKDASGGEVIVDENKEMTHGEKPMPEPTKEPVTDGGVETIPEKTETVPEKTETVPEKTETVPEKTNEPIADRVPEQPSEKVAENVPDVPPVPPIDKTGMFNWLKAGHYKGWKKESSIHASTPVHSANARVFINNTLDSSLAGGSSNHPLNSVSVKELYSASNVLRGWAVMVKTQPSAGVANWYWYEVLSTTSGANPVAAGQGQAASICTGCHTAGKDGFLTKYPLQ
;
A
#
# COMPACT_ATOMS: atom_id res chain seq x y z
N MET A 1 -30.27 47.99 40.28
CA MET A 1 -31.42 47.10 40.05
C MET A 1 -30.89 45.80 39.50
N ARG A 2 -31.18 44.68 40.18
CA ARG A 2 -30.66 43.34 39.91
C ARG A 2 -31.56 42.68 38.86
N HIS A 3 -31.01 42.24 37.74
CA HIS A 3 -31.70 41.30 36.84
C HIS A 3 -30.86 40.05 36.64
N VAL A 4 -31.41 38.98 37.20
CA VAL A 4 -31.01 37.57 37.10
C VAL A 4 -31.47 37.07 35.74
N PHE A 5 -30.55 36.53 34.93
CA PHE A 5 -30.90 35.80 33.70
C PHE A 5 -30.76 34.30 33.96
N TRP A 6 -31.91 33.64 34.00
CA TRP A 6 -32.08 32.19 33.86
C TRP A 6 -31.90 31.80 32.39
N ILE A 7 -31.05 30.82 32.10
CA ILE A 7 -31.17 30.01 30.88
C ILE A 7 -31.19 28.53 31.27
N VAL A 8 -32.17 27.87 30.68
CA VAL A 8 -32.76 26.59 31.04
C VAL A 8 -32.01 25.45 30.34
N CYS A 9 -31.66 24.43 31.12
CA CYS A 9 -31.31 23.09 30.67
C CYS A 9 -32.47 22.48 29.85
N VAL A 10 -32.20 22.07 28.61
CA VAL A 10 -33.06 21.12 27.89
C VAL A 10 -32.36 19.77 27.87
N LEU A 11 -32.72 18.95 28.84
CA LEU A 11 -32.54 17.50 28.84
C LEU A 11 -33.80 16.90 28.18
N CYS A 12 -33.66 16.32 26.99
CA CYS A 12 -34.68 15.42 26.45
C CYS A 12 -34.28 13.98 26.78
N PHE A 13 -34.92 13.47 27.83
CA PHE A 13 -35.09 12.06 28.13
C PHE A 13 -36.25 11.53 27.27
N SER A 14 -36.08 10.39 26.60
CA SER A 14 -37.20 9.47 26.40
C SER A 14 -36.70 8.05 26.24
N MET A 15 -36.76 7.32 27.35
CA MET A 15 -36.86 5.87 27.42
C MET A 15 -38.13 5.39 26.69
N SER A 16 -38.10 4.19 26.12
CA SER A 16 -38.93 3.07 26.61
C SER A 16 -38.57 1.76 25.92
N SER A 17 -38.25 0.79 26.78
CA SER A 17 -38.09 -0.65 26.57
C SER A 17 -39.41 -1.35 26.21
N PHE A 18 -39.30 -2.65 25.87
CA PHE A 18 -40.26 -3.79 25.94
C PHE A 18 -39.95 -4.67 24.71
N ILE A 19 -39.66 -5.98 24.71
CA ILE A 19 -40.13 -7.25 25.33
C ILE A 19 -39.25 -8.34 24.64
N ALA A 20 -38.97 -9.56 25.09
CA ALA A 20 -39.08 -10.31 26.34
C ALA A 20 -38.26 -11.61 26.17
N CYS A 21 -37.97 -12.21 27.32
CA CYS A 21 -37.60 -13.59 27.60
C CYS A 21 -38.16 -14.67 26.64
N GLY A 22 -37.33 -15.68 26.36
CA GLY A 22 -37.75 -16.95 25.77
C GLY A 22 -36.68 -18.02 25.96
N SER A 23 -36.65 -18.65 27.13
CA SER A 23 -35.95 -19.92 27.38
C SER A 23 -36.87 -21.09 27.01
N GLY A 24 -36.34 -22.10 26.31
CA GLY A 24 -37.00 -23.39 26.10
C GLY A 24 -36.14 -24.35 25.25
N PRO A 25 -36.25 -25.68 25.43
CA PRO A 25 -35.09 -26.55 25.56
C PRO A 25 -34.85 -27.52 24.37
N ASP A 26 -33.68 -28.17 24.44
CA ASP A 26 -33.30 -29.50 23.95
C ASP A 26 -33.67 -29.93 22.51
N GLN A 27 -32.64 -29.93 21.65
CA GLN A 27 -32.52 -30.92 20.57
C GLN A 27 -31.08 -31.45 20.54
N GLU A 28 -30.97 -32.64 21.09
CA GLU A 28 -29.97 -33.68 20.85
C GLU A 28 -29.70 -33.83 19.34
N THR A 29 -28.43 -33.78 18.92
CA THR A 29 -28.03 -34.40 17.66
C THR A 29 -26.60 -34.91 17.75
N THR A 30 -26.52 -36.22 17.87
CA THR A 30 -25.37 -37.09 17.74
C THR A 30 -24.64 -36.83 16.43
N GLN A 31 -23.35 -36.49 16.47
CA GLN A 31 -22.44 -36.76 15.36
C GLN A 31 -21.22 -37.54 15.82
N GLU A 32 -21.13 -38.68 15.15
CA GLU A 32 -20.21 -39.80 15.23
C GLU A 32 -18.79 -39.35 14.88
N LYS A 33 -17.88 -39.39 15.85
CA LYS A 33 -16.43 -39.25 15.61
C LYS A 33 -15.81 -40.63 15.53
N THR A 34 -15.59 -41.09 14.31
CA THR A 34 -14.79 -42.28 14.02
C THR A 34 -13.34 -42.04 14.41
N THR A 35 -12.88 -42.79 15.39
CA THR A 35 -11.47 -43.00 15.73
C THR A 35 -10.93 -44.14 14.88
N ASN A 36 -9.89 -43.90 14.09
CA ASN A 36 -8.95 -44.91 13.63
C ASN A 36 -7.59 -44.23 13.45
N ASN A 37 -6.62 -44.61 14.26
CA ASN A 37 -5.27 -44.94 13.81
C ASN A 37 -4.47 -45.42 15.03
N ASP A 38 -4.31 -46.73 15.05
CA ASP A 38 -3.51 -47.49 16.00
C ASP A 38 -2.40 -48.18 15.18
N GLY A 39 -1.21 -48.26 15.78
CA GLY A 39 -0.17 -49.24 15.41
C GLY A 39 0.90 -48.81 14.40
N GLY A 40 2.14 -48.69 14.88
CA GLY A 40 3.32 -48.67 14.00
C GLY A 40 4.65 -48.27 14.64
N THR A 41 5.05 -48.92 15.73
CA THR A 41 6.42 -48.93 16.29
C THR A 41 7.43 -49.57 15.34
N SER A 42 8.62 -48.99 15.20
CA SER A 42 9.89 -49.73 15.33
C SER A 42 11.09 -48.79 15.55
N ASP A 43 12.01 -49.32 16.35
CA ASP A 43 13.19 -48.70 16.93
C ASP A 43 14.37 -48.51 15.96
N ASN A 44 15.24 -47.54 16.27
CA ASN A 44 16.71 -47.58 16.12
C ASN A 44 17.27 -46.31 16.76
N GLU A 45 17.76 -46.35 18.00
CA GLU A 45 19.12 -46.73 18.41
C GLU A 45 20.20 -45.66 18.11
N VAL A 46 20.56 -44.95 19.19
CA VAL A 46 21.90 -44.52 19.63
C VAL A 46 22.83 -43.84 18.62
N LYS A 47 23.14 -42.54 18.88
CA LYS A 47 24.49 -42.13 19.30
C LYS A 47 24.50 -40.73 19.94
N GLU A 48 24.80 -40.79 21.22
CA GLU A 48 25.27 -39.78 22.16
C GLU A 48 26.58 -39.14 21.67
N GLN A 49 26.68 -37.81 21.71
CA GLN A 49 27.96 -37.16 22.00
C GLN A 49 27.74 -35.76 22.56
N ALA A 50 27.83 -35.70 23.89
CA ALA A 50 28.16 -34.51 24.63
C ALA A 50 29.62 -34.10 24.33
N ASN A 51 29.90 -32.80 24.36
CA ASN A 51 31.15 -32.30 24.91
C ASN A 51 30.92 -30.91 25.50
N ALA A 52 31.06 -30.86 26.81
CA ALA A 52 31.22 -29.66 27.59
C ALA A 52 32.71 -29.31 27.73
N ASP A 53 32.93 -28.07 28.17
CA ASP A 53 34.11 -27.56 28.86
C ASP A 53 35.41 -27.37 28.07
N THR A 54 35.82 -26.10 27.93
CA THR A 54 36.99 -25.63 28.71
C THR A 54 36.90 -24.12 28.99
N ALA A 55 37.13 -23.77 30.24
CA ALA A 55 37.34 -22.44 30.77
C ALA A 55 38.79 -21.93 30.58
N GLY A 56 38.99 -20.63 30.78
CA GLY A 56 40.28 -19.95 30.90
C GLY A 56 40.31 -18.73 29.98
N GLY A 57 40.46 -17.49 30.42
CA GLY A 57 41.17 -16.97 31.59
C GLY A 57 42.14 -15.92 31.08
N ASN A 58 41.91 -14.67 31.48
CA ASN A 58 42.89 -13.61 31.77
C ASN A 58 43.79 -13.13 30.62
N ASP A 59 43.75 -11.84 30.28
CA ASP A 59 44.78 -10.90 30.75
C ASP A 59 44.61 -9.50 30.15
N ALA A 60 44.73 -8.52 31.03
CA ALA A 60 44.98 -7.14 30.71
C ALA A 60 46.45 -6.98 30.29
N SER A 61 46.70 -6.24 29.23
CA SER A 61 48.01 -5.63 28.99
C SER A 61 47.87 -4.32 28.23
N THR A 62 48.16 -3.25 28.95
CA THR A 62 48.48 -1.90 28.52
C THR A 62 49.81 -1.84 27.76
N ASN A 63 49.88 -0.97 26.75
CA ASN A 63 51.05 -0.18 26.27
C ASN A 63 50.43 0.81 25.26
N LYS A 64 50.37 2.14 25.42
CA LYS A 64 51.30 3.19 25.85
C LYS A 64 52.60 3.29 25.02
N ASP A 65 52.79 4.53 24.54
CA ASP A 65 53.98 5.15 23.94
C ASP A 65 54.29 4.75 22.48
N ALA A 66 54.76 5.62 21.58
CA ALA A 66 54.96 7.06 21.51
C ALA A 66 55.50 7.37 20.10
N SER A 67 55.38 8.63 19.64
CA SER A 67 56.16 9.28 18.56
C SER A 67 56.06 8.68 17.14
N GLY A 68 56.09 9.40 16.03
CA GLY A 68 56.64 10.71 15.71
C GLY A 68 57.46 10.56 14.43
N GLY A 69 57.19 11.39 13.41
CA GLY A 69 57.94 11.45 12.13
C GLY A 69 57.64 10.30 11.17
N GLU A 70 57.79 10.39 9.85
CA GLU A 70 58.15 11.47 8.94
C GLU A 70 57.81 10.95 7.52
N VAL A 71 57.63 11.88 6.60
CA VAL A 71 57.33 11.73 5.18
C VAL A 71 58.34 10.81 4.46
N ILE A 72 57.86 9.83 3.68
CA ILE A 72 58.53 9.40 2.44
C ILE A 72 57.48 9.18 1.33
N VAL A 73 57.85 9.69 0.15
CA VAL A 73 57.15 9.78 -1.13
C VAL A 73 57.41 8.49 -1.95
N ASP A 74 56.64 8.31 -3.02
CA ASP A 74 56.76 7.28 -4.06
C ASP A 74 56.24 5.88 -3.66
N GLU A 75 55.47 5.15 -4.47
CA GLU A 75 55.70 4.94 -5.90
C GLU A 75 54.39 4.45 -6.57
N ASN A 76 54.14 4.95 -7.78
CA ASN A 76 53.13 4.43 -8.70
C ASN A 76 53.36 2.94 -8.95
N LYS A 77 52.40 2.10 -8.54
CA LYS A 77 52.29 0.73 -9.04
C LYS A 77 51.07 0.61 -9.93
N GLU A 78 51.28 0.89 -11.22
CA GLU A 78 50.47 0.41 -12.33
C GLU A 78 50.22 -1.10 -12.15
N MET A 79 48.96 -1.47 -11.88
CA MET A 79 48.48 -2.82 -12.07
C MET A 79 47.61 -2.85 -13.32
N THR A 80 48.26 -2.95 -14.48
CA THR A 80 47.63 -3.37 -15.73
C THR A 80 47.28 -4.86 -15.60
N HIS A 81 46.07 -5.16 -15.12
CA HIS A 81 45.50 -6.49 -15.27
C HIS A 81 44.99 -6.64 -16.71
N GLY A 82 45.61 -7.56 -17.45
CA GLY A 82 45.34 -7.84 -18.84
C GLY A 82 43.87 -8.20 -19.07
N GLU A 83 43.27 -7.50 -20.03
CA GLU A 83 42.03 -7.90 -20.68
C GLU A 83 42.25 -9.27 -21.33
N LYS A 84 41.57 -10.27 -20.79
CA LYS A 84 41.41 -11.57 -21.43
C LYS A 84 40.42 -11.35 -22.60
N PRO A 85 40.77 -11.69 -23.85
CA PRO A 85 39.84 -11.53 -24.96
C PRO A 85 38.61 -12.40 -24.74
N MET A 86 37.43 -11.77 -24.83
CA MET A 86 36.15 -12.48 -24.84
C MET A 86 36.10 -13.43 -26.05
N PRO A 87 35.61 -14.67 -25.89
CA PRO A 87 35.37 -15.56 -27.02
C PRO A 87 34.27 -14.99 -27.92
N GLU A 88 34.51 -15.05 -29.23
CA GLU A 88 33.55 -14.68 -30.28
C GLU A 88 32.22 -15.44 -30.12
N PRO A 89 31.07 -14.80 -30.40
CA PRO A 89 29.78 -15.49 -30.38
C PRO A 89 29.69 -16.46 -31.57
N THR A 90 29.66 -17.74 -31.25
CA THR A 90 29.35 -18.83 -32.18
C THR A 90 27.95 -18.61 -32.75
N LYS A 91 27.86 -18.36 -34.06
CA LYS A 91 26.59 -18.34 -34.80
C LYS A 91 26.06 -19.76 -34.89
N GLU A 92 25.01 -20.07 -34.15
CA GLU A 92 24.24 -21.28 -34.38
C GLU A 92 23.39 -21.17 -35.66
N PRO A 93 23.24 -22.28 -36.40
CA PRO A 93 22.49 -22.30 -37.65
C PRO A 93 20.99 -22.21 -37.43
N VAL A 94 20.36 -21.30 -38.17
CA VAL A 94 18.90 -21.15 -38.27
C VAL A 94 18.33 -22.41 -38.90
N THR A 95 17.58 -23.18 -38.12
CA THR A 95 16.75 -24.27 -38.64
C THR A 95 15.47 -23.70 -39.24
N ASP A 96 15.37 -23.88 -40.56
CA ASP A 96 14.17 -23.70 -41.38
C ASP A 96 13.03 -24.58 -40.85
N GLY A 97 11.95 -23.93 -40.43
CA GLY A 97 10.79 -24.54 -39.78
C GLY A 97 9.51 -24.10 -40.46
N GLY A 98 9.04 -24.93 -41.38
CA GLY A 98 7.63 -25.27 -41.59
C GLY A 98 6.62 -24.12 -41.69
N VAL A 99 6.30 -23.74 -42.92
CA VAL A 99 5.06 -23.03 -43.25
C VAL A 99 3.90 -24.02 -43.10
N GLU A 100 3.21 -24.02 -41.95
CA GLU A 100 1.84 -24.52 -41.85
C GLU A 100 0.86 -23.35 -41.88
N THR A 101 0.13 -23.27 -42.99
CA THR A 101 -0.96 -22.34 -43.24
C THR A 101 -2.13 -22.64 -42.32
N ILE A 102 -2.41 -21.73 -41.39
CA ILE A 102 -3.64 -21.71 -40.59
C ILE A 102 -4.76 -21.06 -41.44
N PRO A 103 -5.92 -21.71 -41.65
CA PRO A 103 -7.04 -21.08 -42.35
C PRO A 103 -7.70 -20.01 -41.46
N GLU A 104 -7.77 -18.78 -41.97
CA GLU A 104 -8.62 -17.71 -41.44
C GLU A 104 -10.09 -18.17 -41.44
N LYS A 105 -10.64 -18.38 -40.24
CA LYS A 105 -12.09 -18.53 -40.05
C LYS A 105 -12.66 -17.17 -39.66
N THR A 106 -13.10 -16.43 -40.67
CA THR A 106 -13.89 -15.20 -40.52
C THR A 106 -15.31 -15.59 -40.14
N GLU A 107 -15.63 -15.56 -38.85
CA GLU A 107 -17.02 -15.62 -38.39
C GLU A 107 -17.61 -14.20 -38.36
N THR A 108 -18.56 -13.99 -39.27
CA THR A 108 -19.40 -12.80 -39.36
C THR A 108 -20.34 -12.73 -38.15
N VAL A 109 -20.19 -11.69 -37.34
CA VAL A 109 -21.14 -11.30 -36.29
C VAL A 109 -22.36 -10.63 -36.96
N PRO A 110 -23.60 -11.09 -36.73
CA PRO A 110 -24.78 -10.37 -37.18
C PRO A 110 -25.04 -9.16 -36.27
N GLU A 111 -25.02 -7.98 -36.89
CA GLU A 111 -25.43 -6.70 -36.32
C GLU A 111 -26.95 -6.75 -36.04
N LYS A 112 -27.32 -6.89 -34.76
CA LYS A 112 -28.72 -6.81 -34.32
C LYS A 112 -29.02 -5.39 -33.85
N THR A 113 -29.50 -4.57 -34.77
CA THR A 113 -30.10 -3.27 -34.52
C THR A 113 -31.49 -3.48 -33.90
N GLU A 114 -31.61 -3.35 -32.58
CA GLU A 114 -32.92 -3.20 -31.92
C GLU A 114 -33.22 -1.71 -31.72
N THR A 115 -34.20 -1.26 -32.49
CA THR A 115 -34.85 0.04 -32.40
C THR A 115 -35.61 0.17 -31.08
N VAL A 116 -35.24 1.16 -30.27
CA VAL A 116 -36.02 1.61 -29.11
C VAL A 116 -37.11 2.58 -29.59
N PRO A 117 -38.40 2.36 -29.27
CA PRO A 117 -39.44 3.32 -29.58
C PRO A 117 -39.44 4.48 -28.58
N GLU A 118 -39.32 5.68 -29.12
CA GLU A 118 -39.52 6.96 -28.45
C GLU A 118 -40.99 7.08 -28.02
N LYS A 119 -41.23 7.06 -26.70
CA LYS A 119 -42.55 7.33 -26.13
C LYS A 119 -42.60 8.76 -25.60
N THR A 120 -43.10 9.64 -26.45
CA THR A 120 -43.54 10.99 -26.12
C THR A 120 -44.86 10.91 -25.36
N GLU A 121 -44.87 11.24 -24.07
CA GLU A 121 -46.10 11.57 -23.35
C GLU A 121 -46.13 13.06 -23.04
N THR A 122 -47.09 13.70 -23.69
CA THR A 122 -47.58 15.06 -23.51
C THR A 122 -48.37 15.17 -22.20
N VAL A 123 -48.06 16.18 -21.39
CA VAL A 123 -48.90 16.60 -20.25
C VAL A 123 -49.27 18.07 -20.46
N PRO A 124 -50.54 18.44 -20.26
CA PRO A 124 -51.09 19.70 -20.77
C PRO A 124 -50.81 20.90 -19.88
N GLU A 125 -50.62 22.00 -20.59
CA GLU A 125 -50.65 23.39 -20.20
C GLU A 125 -51.95 23.76 -19.46
N LYS A 126 -51.83 24.42 -18.30
CA LYS A 126 -52.91 25.23 -17.72
C LYS A 126 -52.41 26.64 -17.40
N THR A 127 -53.11 27.56 -18.04
CA THR A 127 -52.97 29.01 -18.12
C THR A 127 -53.27 29.76 -16.80
N ASN A 128 -52.40 30.74 -16.53
CA ASN A 128 -52.47 32.03 -15.81
C ASN A 128 -53.69 32.41 -14.95
N GLU A 129 -53.43 33.08 -13.81
CA GLU A 129 -53.63 34.55 -13.65
C GLU A 129 -52.98 35.12 -12.35
N PRO A 130 -52.87 36.46 -12.18
CA PRO A 130 -51.66 37.11 -11.64
C PRO A 130 -51.80 37.61 -10.19
N ILE A 131 -50.69 37.66 -9.46
CA ILE A 131 -50.56 38.50 -8.25
C ILE A 131 -49.27 39.29 -8.35
N ALA A 132 -49.44 40.59 -8.58
CA ALA A 132 -48.44 41.61 -8.33
C ALA A 132 -48.26 41.77 -6.80
N ASP A 133 -47.05 41.61 -6.28
CA ASP A 133 -46.39 42.65 -5.51
C ASP A 133 -44.95 42.25 -5.12
N ARG A 134 -44.03 43.09 -5.60
CA ARG A 134 -42.70 43.52 -5.11
C ARG A 134 -41.98 42.76 -3.96
N VAL A 135 -40.64 42.84 -4.09
CA VAL A 135 -39.56 42.92 -3.06
C VAL A 135 -38.63 41.68 -3.00
N PRO A 136 -37.29 41.84 -2.89
CA PRO A 136 -36.36 42.61 -3.71
C PRO A 136 -35.30 41.70 -4.37
N GLU A 137 -34.57 42.26 -5.34
CA GLU A 137 -33.43 41.65 -6.00
C GLU A 137 -32.32 41.34 -4.98
N GLN A 138 -32.19 40.06 -4.64
CA GLN A 138 -31.10 39.54 -3.82
C GLN A 138 -29.81 39.61 -4.67
N PRO A 139 -28.72 40.23 -4.20
CA PRO A 139 -27.48 40.23 -4.95
C PRO A 139 -27.03 38.79 -5.17
N SER A 140 -26.85 38.44 -6.44
CA SER A 140 -26.17 37.21 -6.87
C SER A 140 -24.75 37.22 -6.30
N GLU A 141 -24.63 36.73 -5.08
CA GLU A 141 -23.35 36.42 -4.46
C GLU A 141 -22.81 35.20 -5.19
N LYS A 142 -21.84 35.47 -6.06
CA LYS A 142 -20.97 34.50 -6.70
C LYS A 142 -20.38 33.62 -5.60
N VAL A 143 -21.01 32.48 -5.33
CA VAL A 143 -20.49 31.43 -4.46
C VAL A 143 -19.24 30.88 -5.15
N ALA A 144 -18.11 31.52 -4.88
CA ALA A 144 -16.80 30.91 -5.06
C ALA A 144 -16.73 29.80 -4.03
N GLU A 145 -17.20 28.61 -4.41
CA GLU A 145 -16.98 27.40 -3.64
C GLU A 145 -15.49 27.06 -3.73
N ASN A 146 -14.71 27.72 -2.87
CA ASN A 146 -13.42 27.24 -2.42
C ASN A 146 -13.68 25.92 -1.67
N VAL A 147 -13.92 24.83 -2.41
CA VAL A 147 -13.69 23.50 -1.86
C VAL A 147 -12.19 23.44 -1.60
N PRO A 148 -11.71 23.35 -0.35
CA PRO A 148 -10.30 23.15 -0.10
C PRO A 148 -9.90 21.86 -0.83
N ASP A 149 -8.91 22.00 -1.71
CA ASP A 149 -8.26 20.97 -2.52
C ASP A 149 -7.74 19.85 -1.61
N VAL A 150 -8.61 18.92 -1.21
CA VAL A 150 -8.20 17.67 -0.57
C VAL A 150 -7.47 16.91 -1.66
N PRO A 151 -6.13 16.74 -1.57
CA PRO A 151 -5.41 16.03 -2.60
C PRO A 151 -6.05 14.63 -2.73
N PRO A 152 -6.53 14.26 -3.92
CA PRO A 152 -7.36 13.08 -4.10
C PRO A 152 -6.56 11.84 -3.70
N VAL A 153 -7.26 10.89 -3.06
CA VAL A 153 -6.76 9.52 -2.89
C VAL A 153 -6.25 9.04 -4.25
N PRO A 154 -5.04 8.48 -4.34
CA PRO A 154 -4.48 8.12 -5.63
C PRO A 154 -5.37 7.08 -6.33
N PRO A 155 -5.47 7.12 -7.68
CA PRO A 155 -6.16 6.07 -8.44
C PRO A 155 -5.56 4.70 -8.13
N ILE A 156 -6.41 3.67 -8.08
CA ILE A 156 -5.99 2.28 -7.79
C ILE A 156 -5.88 1.41 -9.05
N ASP A 157 -5.96 1.99 -10.23
CA ASP A 157 -5.57 1.35 -11.48
C ASP A 157 -4.09 1.63 -11.79
N LYS A 158 -3.44 0.72 -12.51
CA LYS A 158 -1.99 0.77 -12.77
C LYS A 158 -1.54 2.06 -13.45
N THR A 159 -2.28 2.47 -14.47
CA THR A 159 -1.92 3.61 -15.33
C THR A 159 -2.19 4.93 -14.62
N GLY A 160 -3.35 5.06 -13.97
CA GLY A 160 -3.73 6.20 -13.15
C GLY A 160 -2.76 6.42 -12.00
N MET A 161 -2.41 5.35 -11.27
CA MET A 161 -1.42 5.41 -10.18
C MET A 161 -0.07 5.93 -10.67
N PHE A 162 0.45 5.38 -11.78
CA PHE A 162 1.73 5.82 -12.33
C PHE A 162 1.73 7.31 -12.71
N ASN A 163 0.70 7.74 -13.44
CA ASN A 163 0.57 9.14 -13.88
C ASN A 163 0.46 10.09 -12.69
N TRP A 164 -0.31 9.69 -11.67
CA TRP A 164 -0.48 10.47 -10.44
C TRP A 164 0.85 10.61 -9.67
N LEU A 165 1.62 9.53 -9.56
CA LEU A 165 2.95 9.55 -8.92
C LEU A 165 3.93 10.42 -9.70
N LYS A 166 3.96 10.29 -11.02
CA LYS A 166 4.84 11.08 -11.89
C LYS A 166 4.52 12.57 -11.82
N ALA A 167 3.24 12.93 -11.70
CA ALA A 167 2.80 14.31 -11.49
C ALA A 167 3.16 14.87 -10.09
N GLY A 168 3.54 14.00 -9.14
CA GLY A 168 4.04 14.42 -7.83
C GLY A 168 2.95 14.91 -6.87
N HIS A 169 1.71 14.46 -7.03
CA HIS A 169 0.58 14.88 -6.19
C HIS A 169 0.78 14.60 -4.68
N TYR A 170 1.62 13.63 -4.31
CA TYR A 170 1.98 13.32 -2.93
C TYR A 170 3.04 14.26 -2.32
N LYS A 171 3.74 15.08 -3.10
CA LYS A 171 4.95 15.78 -2.63
C LYS A 171 4.70 16.82 -1.54
N GLY A 172 3.45 17.31 -1.45
CA GLY A 172 2.99 18.22 -0.39
C GLY A 172 2.63 17.54 0.93
N TRP A 173 2.61 16.21 0.97
CA TRP A 173 2.28 15.46 2.18
C TRP A 173 3.41 15.47 3.21
N LYS A 174 3.06 15.08 4.45
CA LYS A 174 4.06 14.85 5.50
C LYS A 174 5.01 13.75 5.07
N LYS A 175 6.30 13.93 5.36
CA LYS A 175 7.37 13.06 4.88
C LYS A 175 8.51 12.95 5.86
N GLU A 176 9.30 11.89 5.71
CA GLU A 176 10.60 11.75 6.38
C GLU A 176 11.50 12.95 6.02
N SER A 177 12.36 13.33 6.96
CA SER A 177 13.20 14.53 6.84
C SER A 177 14.26 14.36 5.74
N SER A 178 14.74 13.14 5.54
CA SER A 178 15.85 12.80 4.65
C SER A 178 15.62 11.47 3.92
N ILE A 179 16.38 11.27 2.83
CA ILE A 179 16.49 9.97 2.17
C ILE A 179 17.40 9.09 3.05
N HIS A 180 16.99 7.85 3.31
CA HIS A 180 17.72 6.92 4.16
C HIS A 180 17.89 5.55 3.50
N ALA A 181 18.78 4.71 4.04
CA ALA A 181 18.95 3.34 3.56
C ALA A 181 17.64 2.55 3.70
N SER A 182 17.27 1.82 2.64
CA SER A 182 16.09 0.97 2.59
C SER A 182 16.47 -0.50 2.71
N THR A 183 15.50 -1.36 3.00
CA THR A 183 15.68 -2.80 2.83
C THR A 183 16.03 -3.09 1.36
N PRO A 184 17.08 -3.91 1.09
CA PRO A 184 17.56 -4.14 -0.27
C PRO A 184 16.51 -4.73 -1.23
N VAL A 185 15.45 -5.35 -0.70
CA VAL A 185 14.37 -5.95 -1.48
C VAL A 185 13.50 -4.95 -2.25
N HIS A 186 13.50 -3.67 -1.86
CA HIS A 186 12.78 -2.62 -2.60
C HIS A 186 13.74 -1.73 -3.41
N SER A 187 14.76 -1.18 -2.75
CA SER A 187 15.76 -0.30 -3.34
C SER A 187 16.91 -0.05 -2.38
N ALA A 188 17.97 0.63 -2.83
CA ALA A 188 19.09 0.97 -1.96
C ALA A 188 18.70 1.98 -0.89
N ASN A 189 18.00 3.05 -1.29
CA ASN A 189 17.59 4.14 -0.40
C ASN A 189 16.11 4.46 -0.60
N ALA A 190 15.44 5.03 0.40
CA ALA A 190 14.03 5.40 0.33
C ALA A 190 13.72 6.71 1.05
N ARG A 191 12.54 7.26 0.74
CA ARG A 191 11.88 8.31 1.53
C ARG A 191 10.38 8.11 1.50
N VAL A 192 9.73 8.18 2.66
CA VAL A 192 8.30 7.92 2.84
C VAL A 192 7.52 9.21 3.05
N PHE A 193 6.34 9.25 2.44
CA PHE A 193 5.34 10.30 2.50
C PHE A 193 4.01 9.67 2.95
N ILE A 194 3.27 10.36 3.82
CA ILE A 194 1.98 9.89 4.32
C ILE A 194 0.94 11.00 4.22
N ASN A 195 -0.28 10.66 3.80
CA ASN A 195 -1.36 11.65 3.76
C ASN A 195 -1.84 12.01 5.17
N ASN A 196 -2.64 13.08 5.28
CA ASN A 196 -3.13 13.60 6.56
C ASN A 196 -3.94 12.56 7.36
N THR A 197 -4.68 11.68 6.67
CA THR A 197 -5.46 10.60 7.28
C THR A 197 -4.56 9.61 8.01
N LEU A 198 -3.51 9.14 7.35
CA LEU A 198 -2.55 8.21 7.96
C LEU A 198 -1.71 8.90 9.04
N ASP A 199 -1.30 10.16 8.83
CA ASP A 199 -0.57 10.93 9.85
C ASP A 199 -1.37 11.07 11.14
N SER A 200 -2.64 11.48 11.04
CA SER A 200 -3.53 11.64 12.20
C SER A 200 -3.73 10.33 12.95
N SER A 201 -3.88 9.22 12.20
CA SER A 201 -4.02 7.89 12.78
C SER A 201 -2.76 7.43 13.52
N LEU A 202 -1.57 7.67 12.95
CA LEU A 202 -0.30 7.32 13.58
C LEU A 202 -0.03 8.18 14.82
N ALA A 203 -0.29 9.49 14.74
CA ALA A 203 -0.18 10.41 15.87
C ALA A 203 -1.11 10.01 17.03
N GLY A 204 -2.31 9.54 16.72
CA GLY A 204 -3.28 9.02 17.68
C GLY A 204 -2.96 7.61 18.20
N GLY A 205 -1.88 6.97 17.73
CA GLY A 205 -1.49 5.65 18.20
C GLY A 205 -2.43 4.52 17.75
N SER A 206 -3.27 4.71 16.73
CA SER A 206 -4.23 3.69 16.26
C SER A 206 -3.52 2.40 15.83
N SER A 207 -4.09 1.25 16.17
CA SER A 207 -3.64 -0.08 15.73
C SER A 207 -4.26 -0.52 14.40
N ASN A 208 -5.29 0.18 13.94
CA ASN A 208 -5.95 0.01 12.65
C ASN A 208 -6.04 1.38 11.98
N HIS A 209 -5.67 1.48 10.71
CA HIS A 209 -5.68 2.73 9.98
C HIS A 209 -7.01 2.92 9.22
N PRO A 210 -7.56 4.14 9.22
CA PRO A 210 -8.84 4.43 8.56
C PRO A 210 -8.74 4.26 7.03
N LEU A 211 -9.89 4.01 6.41
CA LEU A 211 -10.05 4.04 4.96
C LEU A 211 -9.42 5.31 4.37
N ASN A 212 -8.82 5.19 3.19
CA ASN A 212 -8.10 6.27 2.51
C ASN A 212 -6.81 6.72 3.21
N SER A 213 -6.28 5.97 4.18
CA SER A 213 -4.88 6.13 4.59
C SER A 213 -3.95 5.77 3.44
N VAL A 214 -2.96 6.62 3.17
CA VAL A 214 -2.03 6.42 2.06
C VAL A 214 -0.60 6.64 2.51
N SER A 215 0.29 5.75 2.08
CA SER A 215 1.73 5.95 2.13
C SER A 215 2.33 5.81 0.74
N VAL A 216 3.19 6.75 0.36
CA VAL A 216 4.04 6.70 -0.84
C VAL A 216 5.49 6.62 -0.39
N LYS A 217 6.21 5.61 -0.85
CA LYS A 217 7.64 5.44 -0.67
C LYS A 217 8.32 5.71 -2.00
N GLU A 218 9.12 6.76 -2.06
CA GLU A 218 10.06 6.98 -3.16
C GLU A 218 11.23 6.01 -3.04
N LEU A 219 11.57 5.35 -4.14
CA LEU A 219 12.63 4.34 -4.23
C LEU A 219 13.84 4.95 -4.93
N TYR A 220 15.00 4.92 -4.29
CA TYR A 220 16.22 5.58 -4.75
C TYR A 220 17.37 4.59 -4.99
N SER A 221 18.23 4.91 -5.95
CA SER A 221 19.52 4.24 -6.11
C SER A 221 20.48 4.59 -4.97
N ALA A 222 21.63 3.92 -4.91
CA ALA A 222 22.68 4.21 -3.94
C ALA A 222 23.20 5.66 -4.02
N SER A 223 23.10 6.29 -5.20
CA SER A 223 23.47 7.69 -5.43
C SER A 223 22.30 8.66 -5.27
N ASN A 224 21.21 8.25 -4.61
CA ASN A 224 20.01 9.06 -4.36
C ASN A 224 19.31 9.56 -5.64
N VAL A 225 19.38 8.80 -6.73
CA VAL A 225 18.58 9.05 -7.93
C VAL A 225 17.23 8.35 -7.78
N LEU A 226 16.11 9.06 -7.98
CA LEU A 226 14.78 8.46 -7.94
C LEU A 226 14.65 7.39 -9.03
N ARG A 227 14.25 6.19 -8.64
CA ARG A 227 14.11 5.02 -9.52
C ARG A 227 12.68 4.55 -9.64
N GLY A 228 11.80 4.88 -8.71
CA GLY A 228 10.42 4.44 -8.75
C GLY A 228 9.68 4.72 -7.46
N TRP A 229 8.59 4.00 -7.25
CA TRP A 229 7.69 4.20 -6.12
C TRP A 229 7.11 2.89 -5.62
N ALA A 230 6.87 2.81 -4.32
CA ALA A 230 5.95 1.85 -3.72
C ALA A 230 4.82 2.61 -3.02
N VAL A 231 3.58 2.15 -3.13
CA VAL A 231 2.40 2.79 -2.58
C VAL A 231 1.53 1.76 -1.89
N MET A 232 0.99 2.14 -0.73
CA MET A 232 -0.09 1.43 -0.09
C MET A 232 -1.27 2.36 0.16
N VAL A 233 -2.47 1.92 -0.26
CA VAL A 233 -3.74 2.66 -0.11
C VAL A 233 -4.70 1.80 0.70
N LYS A 234 -5.19 2.31 1.83
CA LYS A 234 -6.17 1.60 2.65
C LYS A 234 -7.52 1.64 1.93
N THR A 235 -8.00 0.48 1.54
CA THR A 235 -9.21 0.31 0.70
C THR A 235 -10.39 -0.30 1.43
N GLN A 236 -10.18 -0.84 2.63
CA GLN A 236 -11.23 -1.36 3.50
C GLN A 236 -10.97 -0.85 4.94
N PRO A 237 -12.00 -0.62 5.76
CA PRO A 237 -11.83 -0.09 7.11
C PRO A 237 -11.26 -1.10 8.11
N SER A 238 -11.26 -2.40 7.77
CA SER A 238 -10.77 -3.48 8.63
C SER A 238 -9.24 -3.51 8.68
N ALA A 239 -8.70 -3.92 9.83
CA ALA A 239 -7.25 -4.11 10.02
C ALA A 239 -6.70 -5.25 9.15
N GLY A 240 -5.40 -5.23 8.91
CA GLY A 240 -4.65 -6.28 8.21
C GLY A 240 -4.19 -5.87 6.82
N VAL A 241 -3.06 -6.45 6.41
CA VAL A 241 -2.38 -6.20 5.14
C VAL A 241 -3.21 -6.49 3.89
N ALA A 242 -4.22 -7.38 3.99
CA ALA A 242 -5.12 -7.72 2.89
C ALA A 242 -6.09 -6.57 2.52
N ASN A 243 -6.31 -5.63 3.46
CA ASN A 243 -7.23 -4.51 3.32
C ASN A 243 -6.59 -3.26 2.68
N TRP A 244 -5.37 -3.43 2.18
CA TRP A 244 -4.60 -2.44 1.45
C TRP A 244 -4.51 -2.82 -0.03
N TYR A 245 -4.59 -1.83 -0.90
CA TYR A 245 -4.10 -1.89 -2.26
C TYR A 245 -2.60 -1.60 -2.24
N TRP A 246 -1.83 -2.42 -2.94
CA TRP A 246 -0.37 -2.35 -3.03
C TRP A 246 0.03 -2.04 -4.46
N TYR A 247 0.98 -1.13 -4.63
CA TYR A 247 1.56 -0.81 -5.91
C TYR A 247 3.08 -0.65 -5.77
N GLU A 248 3.87 -1.21 -6.68
CA GLU A 248 5.30 -0.96 -6.71
C GLU A 248 5.80 -0.94 -8.16
N VAL A 249 6.55 0.08 -8.53
CA VAL A 249 7.18 0.23 -9.84
C VAL A 249 8.63 0.66 -9.66
N LEU A 250 9.54 -0.01 -10.36
CA LEU A 250 10.99 0.19 -10.23
C LEU A 250 11.58 1.06 -11.36
N SER A 251 10.74 1.86 -12.00
CA SER A 251 11.11 2.80 -13.05
C SER A 251 10.24 4.06 -13.01
N THR A 252 10.82 5.20 -13.34
CA THR A 252 10.10 6.48 -13.53
C THR A 252 9.72 6.74 -14.99
N THR A 253 10.02 5.81 -15.90
CA THR A 253 9.74 5.92 -17.33
C THR A 253 8.26 5.66 -17.62
N SER A 254 7.63 6.47 -18.46
CA SER A 254 6.24 6.26 -18.89
C SER A 254 6.04 4.86 -19.46
N GLY A 255 4.94 4.20 -19.07
CA GLY A 255 4.65 2.83 -19.52
C GLY A 255 5.41 1.74 -18.75
N ALA A 256 6.14 2.08 -17.69
CA ALA A 256 6.73 1.10 -16.81
C ALA A 256 5.66 0.20 -16.17
N ASN A 257 5.88 -1.11 -16.25
CA ASN A 257 5.01 -2.08 -15.59
C ASN A 257 5.36 -2.17 -14.11
N PRO A 258 4.36 -2.08 -13.21
CA PRO A 258 4.60 -2.28 -11.80
C PRO A 258 4.87 -3.76 -11.50
N VAL A 259 5.76 -4.04 -10.55
CA VAL A 259 6.01 -5.38 -10.00
C VAL A 259 4.85 -5.85 -9.13
N ALA A 260 4.09 -4.92 -8.55
CA ALA A 260 2.88 -5.18 -7.79
C ALA A 260 1.81 -4.13 -8.13
N ALA A 261 0.55 -4.55 -8.29
CA ALA A 261 -0.60 -3.65 -8.40
C ALA A 261 -1.90 -4.41 -8.13
N GLY A 262 -2.42 -4.34 -6.90
CA GLY A 262 -3.63 -5.05 -6.51
C GLY A 262 -3.84 -5.15 -4.99
N GLN A 263 -4.89 -5.86 -4.58
CA GLN A 263 -5.25 -6.13 -3.17
C GLN A 263 -5.12 -7.62 -2.80
N GLY A 264 -5.20 -7.95 -1.51
CA GLY A 264 -5.34 -9.33 -1.03
C GLY A 264 -4.21 -10.25 -1.50
N GLN A 265 -4.56 -11.46 -1.97
CA GLN A 265 -3.57 -12.41 -2.52
C GLN A 265 -2.87 -11.90 -3.79
N ALA A 266 -3.49 -10.98 -4.54
CA ALA A 266 -2.86 -10.37 -5.71
C ALA A 266 -1.67 -9.46 -5.34
N ALA A 267 -1.52 -9.12 -4.05
CA ALA A 267 -0.36 -8.42 -3.49
C ALA A 267 0.49 -9.31 -2.56
N SER A 268 0.39 -10.63 -2.68
CA SER A 268 1.03 -11.61 -1.79
C SER A 268 2.55 -11.41 -1.60
N ILE A 269 3.25 -10.86 -2.59
CA ILE A 269 4.67 -10.54 -2.48
C ILE A 269 4.97 -9.42 -1.46
N CYS A 270 4.02 -8.53 -1.19
CA CYS A 270 4.16 -7.42 -0.24
C CYS A 270 3.72 -7.85 1.17
N THR A 271 2.59 -8.54 1.25
CA THR A 271 1.88 -8.75 2.52
C THR A 271 2.70 -9.52 3.55
N GLY A 272 3.49 -10.52 3.12
CA GLY A 272 4.32 -11.33 4.02
C GLY A 272 5.27 -10.50 4.89
N CYS A 273 6.04 -9.59 4.27
CA CYS A 273 6.96 -8.72 5.00
C CYS A 273 6.24 -7.63 5.79
N HIS A 274 5.10 -7.15 5.28
CA HIS A 274 4.36 -6.06 5.90
C HIS A 274 3.50 -6.47 7.10
N THR A 275 3.26 -7.77 7.32
CA THR A 275 2.48 -8.25 8.47
C THR A 275 3.01 -7.80 9.84
N ALA A 276 4.33 -7.57 9.96
CA ALA A 276 4.96 -7.09 11.19
C ALA A 276 4.67 -5.60 11.48
N GLY A 277 4.16 -4.86 10.50
CA GLY A 277 3.85 -3.43 10.64
C GLY A 277 2.55 -3.18 11.39
N LYS A 278 2.38 -1.94 11.86
CA LYS A 278 1.12 -1.50 12.46
C LYS A 278 0.07 -1.40 11.36
N ASP A 279 -0.85 -2.36 11.34
CA ASP A 279 -1.80 -2.52 10.24
C ASP A 279 -1.11 -2.50 8.84
N GLY A 280 0.04 -3.19 8.72
CA GLY A 280 0.81 -3.24 7.46
C GLY A 280 1.81 -2.11 7.25
N PHE A 281 1.75 -1.03 8.04
CA PHE A 281 2.66 0.10 7.92
C PHE A 281 3.93 -0.13 8.76
N LEU A 282 5.09 -0.14 8.11
CA LEU A 282 6.39 -0.48 8.74
C LEU A 282 7.26 0.72 9.08
N THR A 283 7.00 1.89 8.50
CA THR A 283 7.82 3.08 8.77
C THR A 283 7.61 3.55 10.19
N LYS A 284 8.72 3.88 10.87
CA LYS A 284 8.67 4.39 12.25
C LYS A 284 7.95 5.74 12.30
N TYR A 285 7.17 5.95 13.36
CA TYR A 285 6.52 7.22 13.65
C TYR A 285 6.98 7.79 15.01
N PRO A 286 7.19 9.11 15.16
CA PRO A 286 7.15 10.16 14.13
C PRO A 286 8.14 9.89 12.99
N LEU A 287 7.80 10.38 11.78
CA LEU A 287 8.70 10.26 10.63
C LEU A 287 10.04 10.91 10.95
N GLN A 288 11.14 10.22 10.64
CA GLN A 288 12.51 10.61 10.99
C GLN A 288 13.18 11.43 9.90
#